data_AF-A0A2C9KHN9-F1
#
_entry.id   AF-A0A2C9KHN9-F1
#
_cell.length_a   1.000
_cell.length_b   1.000
_cell.length_c   1.000
_cell.angle_alpha   90.00
_cell.angle_beta   90.00
_cell.angle_gamma   90.00
#
_symmetry.space_group_name_H-M   'P 1'
#
loop_
_entity.id
_entity.type
_entity.pdbx_description
1 polymer ?
#
loop_
_entity_poly.entity_id
_entity_poly.type
_entity_poly.pdbx_seq_one_letter_code
_entity_poly.pdbx_strand_id
1 'polypeptide(L)'
;MTKVIKSTLDVSPTKETPRMKGWTKFIHILAFLFLVGNDIADFISDWLFWAEVRVVGKGIVYGEPDQAAVWALLAFCIVGTITFIFEIVNLWWESFRGNPWIDSDLLSAVVIWIEDIPQVAISMYLVLCREEPISVFQLVKASVIIIGIFIRIIVSLVKYCNKEAIRSHHHVKYKVCIMLGMIIEAACAVAIFVLTQTERDGSGTVSFRVPTTIIDDQLDDQRYFGNVSIFASHAYFFNQGQLDPDKKDSVVNWIRLTTINKLRSSPNKELNFRIQFEQIANILKMAIWEKLAAWTLVVCYNVDISIPSIQNVTNTTCAATNYFNDPVNAFIKFRYEEPSSMFKKNVLGEIYANMKLNQSGQCTPYSDYRSTIEESLRDQVNMTLHYYRTVLSLLPTDTNHIKHNGTQDPTFFRNLKSDMTDVSEVWRTGWMECEATGHVGPVLDQGMELDCSMT
;
A
#
# COMPACT_ATOMS: atom_id res chain seq x y z
N MET A 1 -62.14 47.87 -50.95
CA MET A 1 -62.16 46.43 -50.70
C MET A 1 -61.56 46.21 -49.32
N THR A 2 -62.42 45.92 -48.35
CA THR A 2 -62.17 46.04 -46.92
C THR A 2 -62.08 44.62 -46.35
N LYS A 3 -60.96 44.26 -45.73
CA LYS A 3 -60.94 43.22 -44.70
C LYS A 3 -59.85 43.58 -43.68
N VAL A 4 -60.33 44.25 -42.64
CA VAL A 4 -59.69 44.42 -41.34
C VAL A 4 -59.45 43.03 -40.77
N ILE A 5 -58.18 42.62 -40.62
CA ILE A 5 -57.83 41.47 -39.79
C ILE A 5 -57.61 42.01 -38.38
N LYS A 6 -58.59 41.69 -37.54
CA LYS A 6 -58.68 41.97 -36.11
C LYS A 6 -57.50 41.33 -35.37
N SER A 7 -57.01 42.07 -34.38
CA SER A 7 -56.16 41.66 -33.27
C SER A 7 -56.45 40.23 -32.78
N THR A 8 -55.39 39.42 -32.67
CA THR A 8 -55.27 38.29 -31.73
C THR A 8 -54.13 38.51 -30.73
N LEU A 9 -53.84 39.78 -30.43
CA LEU A 9 -53.18 40.19 -29.18
C LEU A 9 -54.28 40.25 -28.11
N ASP A 10 -54.72 39.07 -27.67
CA ASP A 10 -55.44 38.87 -26.40
C ASP A 10 -55.39 37.37 -26.08
N VAL A 11 -54.16 36.82 -26.04
CA VAL A 11 -53.92 35.65 -25.21
C VAL A 11 -53.64 36.20 -23.83
N SER A 12 -54.61 36.01 -22.93
CA SER A 12 -54.47 36.31 -21.52
C SER A 12 -53.07 35.90 -21.03
N PRO A 13 -52.39 36.73 -20.22
CA PRO A 13 -51.29 36.19 -19.44
C PRO A 13 -51.94 35.12 -18.56
N THR A 14 -51.63 33.85 -18.83
CA THR A 14 -51.72 32.84 -17.78
C THR A 14 -50.87 33.41 -16.66
N LYS A 15 -51.53 34.04 -15.68
CA LYS A 15 -50.95 34.47 -14.43
C LYS A 15 -50.41 33.21 -13.80
N GLU A 16 -49.14 32.89 -14.09
CA GLU A 16 -48.34 32.12 -13.17
C GLU A 16 -48.44 32.87 -11.85
N THR A 17 -49.05 32.20 -10.87
CA THR A 17 -49.22 32.78 -9.55
C THR A 17 -47.85 33.25 -9.04
N PRO A 18 -47.76 34.38 -8.32
CA PRO A 18 -46.49 34.87 -7.76
C PRO A 18 -45.81 33.81 -6.89
N ARG A 19 -46.59 32.85 -6.36
CA ARG A 19 -46.14 31.65 -5.66
C ARG A 19 -45.35 30.68 -6.55
N MET A 20 -45.77 30.46 -7.81
CA MET A 20 -45.02 29.67 -8.80
C MET A 20 -43.72 30.37 -9.21
N LYS A 21 -43.73 31.70 -9.44
CA LYS A 21 -42.49 32.45 -9.72
C LYS A 21 -41.48 32.41 -8.57
N GLY A 22 -41.94 32.48 -7.32
CA GLY A 22 -41.09 32.34 -6.14
C GLY A 22 -40.52 30.93 -6.00
N TRP A 23 -41.34 29.91 -6.25
CA TRP A 23 -40.94 28.51 -6.14
C TRP A 23 -39.96 28.09 -7.24
N THR A 24 -40.18 28.51 -8.48
CA THR A 24 -39.24 28.25 -9.59
C THR A 24 -37.89 28.94 -9.36
N LYS A 25 -37.89 30.19 -8.87
CA LYS A 25 -36.65 30.90 -8.49
C LYS A 25 -35.93 30.22 -7.33
N PHE A 26 -36.67 29.76 -6.32
CA PHE A 26 -36.11 29.02 -5.19
C PHE A 26 -35.45 27.71 -5.65
N ILE A 27 -36.09 26.96 -6.55
CA ILE A 27 -35.54 25.72 -7.13
C ILE A 27 -34.26 26.00 -7.95
N HIS A 28 -34.23 27.10 -8.72
CA HIS A 28 -33.03 27.47 -9.48
C HIS A 28 -31.86 27.85 -8.56
N ILE A 29 -32.11 28.62 -7.49
CA ILE A 29 -31.08 28.98 -6.50
C ILE A 29 -30.57 27.74 -5.78
N LEU A 30 -31.47 26.83 -5.41
CA LEU A 30 -31.11 25.59 -4.74
C LEU A 30 -30.26 24.68 -5.66
N ALA A 31 -30.64 24.54 -6.93
CA ALA A 31 -29.87 23.80 -7.92
C ALA A 31 -28.48 24.40 -8.14
N PHE A 32 -28.37 25.73 -8.21
CA PHE A 32 -27.10 26.43 -8.28
C PHE A 32 -26.21 26.13 -7.06
N LEU A 33 -26.76 26.20 -5.85
CA LEU A 33 -26.00 25.90 -4.62
C LEU A 33 -25.54 24.44 -4.57
N PHE A 34 -26.36 23.50 -4.99
CA PHE A 34 -25.97 22.08 -5.05
C PHE A 34 -24.87 21.82 -6.07
N LEU A 35 -24.93 22.43 -7.26
CA LEU A 35 -23.89 22.30 -8.28
C LEU A 35 -22.56 22.88 -7.77
N VAL A 36 -22.56 24.13 -7.31
CA VAL A 36 -21.34 24.78 -6.77
C VAL A 36 -20.79 24.00 -5.57
N GLY A 37 -21.66 23.51 -4.69
CA GLY A 37 -21.24 22.69 -3.54
C GLY A 37 -20.58 21.37 -3.97
N ASN A 38 -21.12 20.71 -5.00
CA ASN A 38 -20.55 19.50 -5.55
C ASN A 38 -19.19 19.77 -6.22
N ASP A 39 -19.09 20.81 -7.04
CA ASP A 39 -17.86 21.17 -7.75
C ASP A 39 -16.73 21.53 -6.76
N ILE A 40 -17.06 22.22 -5.65
CA ILE A 40 -16.09 22.49 -4.57
C ILE A 40 -15.68 21.20 -3.87
N ALA A 41 -16.62 20.30 -3.59
CA ALA A 41 -16.33 19.03 -2.93
C ALA A 41 -15.41 18.15 -3.81
N ASP A 42 -15.65 18.14 -5.12
CA ASP A 42 -14.87 17.41 -6.09
C ASP A 42 -13.44 17.97 -6.21
N PHE A 43 -13.32 19.30 -6.36
CA PHE A 43 -12.03 19.99 -6.33
C PHE A 43 -11.21 19.66 -5.07
N ILE A 44 -11.84 19.69 -3.89
CA ILE A 44 -11.16 19.34 -2.63
C ILE A 44 -10.75 17.87 -2.63
N SER A 45 -11.64 16.98 -3.07
CA SER A 45 -11.40 15.54 -3.10
C SER A 45 -10.24 15.16 -4.02
N ASP A 46 -10.08 15.85 -5.14
CA ASP A 46 -8.98 15.65 -6.09
C ASP A 46 -7.61 15.93 -5.49
N TRP A 47 -7.47 17.08 -4.85
CA TRP A 47 -6.22 17.47 -4.21
C TRP A 47 -5.90 16.59 -3.01
N LEU A 48 -6.91 16.19 -2.24
CA LEU A 48 -6.74 15.24 -1.14
C LEU A 48 -6.29 13.87 -1.63
N PHE A 49 -6.90 13.37 -2.70
CA PHE A 49 -6.52 12.10 -3.31
C PHE A 49 -5.07 12.13 -3.84
N TRP A 50 -4.68 13.20 -4.53
CA TRP A 50 -3.28 13.36 -4.97
C TRP A 50 -2.31 13.46 -3.78
N ALA A 51 -2.64 14.24 -2.76
CA ALA A 51 -1.78 14.44 -1.60
C ALA A 51 -1.52 13.11 -0.87
N GLU A 52 -2.55 12.27 -0.74
CA GLU A 52 -2.41 10.95 -0.16
C GLU A 52 -1.53 10.04 -1.02
N VAL A 53 -1.84 9.88 -2.31
CA VAL A 53 -1.07 9.01 -3.23
C VAL A 53 0.41 9.43 -3.27
N ARG A 54 0.71 10.72 -3.15
CA ARG A 54 2.08 11.24 -3.08
C ARG A 54 2.80 10.91 -1.78
N VAL A 55 2.09 10.85 -0.64
CA VAL A 55 2.69 10.61 0.68
C VAL A 55 2.96 9.13 0.94
N VAL A 56 2.30 8.24 0.19
CA VAL A 56 2.57 6.80 0.25
C VAL A 56 4.05 6.54 -0.06
N GLY A 57 4.75 6.07 0.96
CA GLY A 57 6.15 5.67 0.92
C GLY A 57 6.30 4.17 0.73
N LYS A 58 7.56 3.73 0.77
CA LYS A 58 7.90 2.31 0.68
C LYS A 58 7.86 1.66 2.07
N GLY A 59 6.99 0.66 2.22
CA GLY A 59 6.86 -0.22 3.39
C GLY A 59 7.25 -1.67 3.09
N ILE A 60 6.81 -2.61 3.93
CA ILE A 60 7.15 -4.05 3.82
C ILE A 60 6.61 -4.67 2.52
N VAL A 61 5.29 -4.63 2.31
CA VAL A 61 4.63 -5.25 1.14
C VAL A 61 4.41 -4.23 0.04
N TYR A 62 3.97 -3.05 0.43
CA TYR A 62 3.54 -2.01 -0.48
C TYR A 62 4.61 -0.94 -0.61
N GLY A 63 4.96 -0.59 -1.85
CA GLY A 63 5.93 0.43 -2.17
C GLY A 63 5.31 1.78 -2.51
N GLU A 64 6.13 2.70 -3.00
CA GLU A 64 5.63 3.92 -3.63
C GLU A 64 4.80 3.56 -4.88
N PRO A 65 3.68 4.27 -5.15
CA PRO A 65 2.94 4.11 -6.40
C PRO A 65 3.82 4.40 -7.62
N ASP A 66 3.39 3.92 -8.79
CA ASP A 66 4.07 4.25 -10.05
C ASP A 66 4.14 5.77 -10.22
N GLN A 67 5.36 6.30 -10.32
CA GLN A 67 5.62 7.72 -10.46
C GLN A 67 4.89 8.31 -11.67
N ALA A 68 4.72 7.54 -12.75
CA ALA A 68 3.94 8.00 -13.91
C ALA A 68 2.47 8.26 -13.53
N ALA A 69 1.85 7.40 -12.72
CA ALA A 69 0.49 7.61 -12.22
C ALA A 69 0.40 8.81 -11.27
N VAL A 70 1.39 9.01 -10.39
CA VAL A 70 1.45 10.16 -9.48
C VAL A 70 1.53 11.49 -10.25
N TRP A 71 2.40 11.56 -11.26
CA TRP A 71 2.57 12.75 -12.10
C TRP A 71 1.36 12.99 -13.02
N ALA A 72 0.76 11.93 -13.56
CA ALA A 72 -0.48 12.03 -14.33
C ALA A 72 -1.61 12.58 -13.46
N LEU A 73 -1.76 12.09 -12.23
CA LEU A 73 -2.77 12.58 -11.28
C LEU A 73 -2.56 14.06 -10.97
N LEU A 74 -1.32 14.51 -10.73
CA LEU A 74 -1.02 15.94 -10.56
C LEU A 74 -1.44 16.77 -11.78
N ALA A 75 -1.11 16.30 -12.99
CA ALA A 75 -1.47 17.00 -14.22
C ALA A 75 -2.99 17.15 -14.35
N PHE A 76 -3.74 16.08 -14.06
CA PHE A 76 -5.20 16.14 -14.08
C PHE A 76 -5.79 17.00 -12.97
N CYS A 77 -5.19 17.07 -11.77
CA CYS A 77 -5.65 18.02 -10.74
C CYS A 77 -5.40 19.49 -11.13
N ILE A 78 -4.32 19.79 -11.86
CA ILE A 78 -4.06 21.12 -12.40
C ILE A 78 -5.07 21.49 -13.48
N VAL A 79 -5.31 20.57 -14.44
CA VAL A 79 -6.37 20.75 -15.45
C VAL A 79 -7.72 20.93 -14.78
N GLY A 80 -8.00 20.12 -13.75
CA GLY A 80 -9.23 20.18 -12.96
C GLY A 80 -9.45 21.50 -12.23
N THR A 81 -8.38 22.07 -11.72
CA THR A 81 -8.43 23.42 -11.12
C THR A 81 -8.83 24.48 -12.15
N ILE A 82 -8.37 24.34 -13.40
CA ILE A 82 -8.68 25.28 -14.48
C ILE A 82 -10.14 25.11 -14.94
N THR A 83 -10.59 23.87 -15.17
CA THR A 83 -11.98 23.54 -15.55
C THR A 83 -12.96 23.94 -14.46
N PHE A 84 -12.67 23.69 -13.17
CA PHE A 84 -13.45 24.18 -12.03
C PHE A 84 -13.67 25.69 -12.07
N ILE A 85 -12.61 26.48 -12.30
CA ILE A 85 -12.73 27.95 -12.42
C ILE A 85 -13.66 28.31 -13.59
N PHE A 86 -13.51 27.64 -14.73
CA PHE A 86 -14.36 27.88 -15.89
C PHE A 86 -15.83 27.53 -15.62
N GLU A 87 -16.10 26.42 -14.93
CA GLU A 87 -17.46 25.99 -14.57
C GLU A 87 -18.12 26.97 -13.61
N ILE A 88 -17.43 27.39 -12.54
CA ILE A 88 -17.97 28.37 -11.60
C ILE A 88 -18.25 29.72 -12.27
N VAL A 89 -17.34 30.20 -13.12
CA VAL A 89 -17.54 31.46 -13.86
C VAL A 89 -18.70 31.33 -14.84
N ASN A 90 -18.82 30.20 -15.54
CA ASN A 90 -19.91 29.98 -16.51
C ASN A 90 -21.27 29.84 -15.81
N LEU A 91 -21.34 29.08 -14.71
CA LEU A 91 -22.54 28.91 -13.87
C LEU A 91 -23.00 30.22 -13.26
N TRP A 92 -22.07 31.04 -12.77
CA TRP A 92 -22.35 32.39 -12.28
C TRP A 92 -22.95 33.26 -13.39
N TRP A 93 -22.34 33.24 -14.57
CA TRP A 93 -22.78 34.05 -15.69
C TRP A 93 -24.15 33.60 -16.23
N GLU A 94 -24.41 32.29 -16.33
CA GLU A 94 -25.71 31.72 -16.69
C GLU A 94 -26.79 32.13 -15.68
N SER A 95 -26.49 32.04 -14.38
CA SER A 95 -27.46 32.31 -13.31
C SER A 95 -27.80 33.79 -13.13
N PHE A 96 -26.83 34.71 -13.28
CA PHE A 96 -27.02 36.14 -13.02
C PHE A 96 -27.21 37.00 -14.26
N ARG A 97 -26.68 36.59 -15.43
CA ARG A 97 -26.81 37.35 -16.69
C ARG A 97 -27.72 36.68 -17.72
N GLY A 98 -28.20 35.46 -17.46
CA GLY A 98 -29.22 34.78 -18.25
C GLY A 98 -28.73 34.16 -19.56
N ASN A 99 -27.45 34.30 -19.90
CA ASN A 99 -26.82 33.66 -21.08
C ASN A 99 -25.44 33.14 -20.67
N PRO A 100 -25.09 31.87 -20.85
CA PRO A 100 -23.77 31.36 -20.47
C PRO A 100 -22.65 31.98 -21.32
N TRP A 101 -21.43 32.03 -20.78
CA TRP A 101 -20.25 32.53 -21.50
C TRP A 101 -19.73 31.51 -22.52
N ILE A 102 -19.77 30.23 -22.16
CA ILE A 102 -19.46 29.07 -23.01
C ILE A 102 -20.65 28.11 -22.93
N ASP A 103 -20.94 27.37 -24.01
CA ASP A 103 -21.97 26.34 -23.99
C ASP A 103 -21.75 25.38 -22.80
N SER A 104 -22.72 25.35 -21.89
CA SER A 104 -22.69 24.59 -20.63
C SER A 104 -22.57 23.08 -20.91
N ASP A 105 -23.20 22.58 -21.98
CA ASP A 105 -23.10 21.17 -22.38
C ASP A 105 -21.70 20.85 -22.92
N LEU A 106 -21.06 21.78 -23.65
CA LEU A 106 -19.69 21.58 -24.15
C LEU A 106 -18.67 21.59 -23.01
N LEU A 107 -18.79 22.54 -22.08
CA LEU A 107 -17.88 22.65 -20.94
C LEU A 107 -17.97 21.40 -20.05
N SER A 108 -19.19 20.94 -19.74
CA SER A 108 -19.39 19.72 -18.96
C SER A 108 -18.85 18.47 -19.68
N ALA A 109 -18.98 18.38 -21.01
CA ALA A 109 -18.38 17.28 -21.77
C ALA A 109 -16.83 17.30 -21.69
N VAL A 110 -16.22 18.48 -21.69
CA VAL A 110 -14.77 18.64 -21.57
C VAL A 110 -14.29 18.19 -20.18
N VAL A 111 -14.97 18.63 -19.11
CA VAL A 111 -14.67 18.23 -17.73
C VAL A 111 -14.69 16.71 -17.59
N ILE A 112 -15.82 16.07 -17.93
CA ILE A 112 -15.99 14.62 -17.75
C ILE A 112 -14.89 13.81 -18.48
N TRP A 113 -14.57 14.17 -19.72
CA TRP A 113 -13.67 13.37 -20.54
C TRP A 113 -12.19 13.67 -20.35
N ILE A 114 -11.83 14.89 -19.94
CA ILE A 114 -10.42 15.30 -19.81
C ILE A 114 -9.95 15.25 -18.34
N GLU A 115 -10.86 15.41 -17.38
CA GLU A 115 -10.57 15.43 -15.95
C GLU A 115 -11.10 14.17 -15.25
N ASP A 116 -12.43 14.00 -15.20
CA ASP A 116 -13.08 12.99 -14.34
C ASP A 116 -12.69 11.57 -14.75
N ILE A 117 -12.86 11.22 -16.03
CA ILE A 117 -12.58 9.86 -16.54
C ILE A 117 -11.13 9.45 -16.32
N PRO A 118 -10.10 10.23 -16.71
CA PRO A 118 -8.71 9.86 -16.47
C PRO A 118 -8.38 9.69 -14.98
N GLN A 119 -8.86 10.58 -14.11
CA GLN A 119 -8.58 10.49 -12.68
C GLN A 119 -9.27 9.27 -12.03
N VAL A 120 -10.52 8.99 -12.41
CA VAL A 120 -11.26 7.80 -11.94
C VAL A 120 -10.62 6.52 -12.45
N ALA A 121 -10.11 6.52 -13.69
CA ALA A 121 -9.36 5.38 -14.23
C ALA A 121 -8.07 5.10 -13.45
N ILE A 122 -7.30 6.14 -13.10
CA ILE A 122 -6.11 6.01 -12.24
C ILE A 122 -6.51 5.49 -10.86
N SER A 123 -7.58 6.03 -10.27
CA SER A 123 -8.10 5.56 -8.98
C SER A 123 -8.48 4.08 -9.01
N MET A 124 -9.20 3.66 -10.05
CA MET A 124 -9.58 2.26 -10.26
C MET A 124 -8.35 1.36 -10.42
N TYR A 125 -7.35 1.77 -11.20
CA TYR A 125 -6.10 1.03 -11.35
C TYR A 125 -5.37 0.85 -10.01
N LEU A 126 -5.30 1.91 -9.19
CA LEU A 126 -4.67 1.84 -7.87
C LEU A 126 -5.41 0.87 -6.94
N VAL A 127 -6.75 0.92 -6.88
CA VAL A 127 -7.55 -0.03 -6.08
C VAL A 127 -7.39 -1.48 -6.57
N LEU A 128 -7.29 -1.68 -7.88
CA LEU A 128 -7.09 -3.01 -8.45
C LEU A 128 -5.73 -3.61 -8.13
N CYS A 129 -4.67 -2.80 -8.02
CA CYS A 129 -3.32 -3.27 -7.73
C CYS A 129 -2.92 -3.20 -6.27
N ARG A 130 -3.53 -2.34 -5.47
CA ARG A 130 -3.22 -2.19 -4.05
C ARG A 130 -4.47 -2.53 -3.27
N GLU A 131 -4.46 -3.70 -2.62
CA GLU A 131 -5.46 -4.18 -1.65
C GLU A 131 -5.47 -3.33 -0.36
N GLU A 132 -4.83 -2.18 -0.39
CA GLU A 132 -4.78 -1.25 0.72
C GLU A 132 -6.13 -0.54 0.87
N PRO A 133 -6.48 -0.10 2.09
CA PRO A 133 -7.37 1.02 2.32
C PRO A 133 -6.63 2.30 1.91
N ILE A 134 -6.22 2.37 0.64
CA ILE A 134 -6.42 3.60 -0.10
C ILE A 134 -7.94 3.55 -0.32
N SER A 135 -8.76 4.39 0.30
CA SER A 135 -8.45 5.60 1.01
C SER A 135 -9.80 6.15 1.43
N VAL A 136 -9.91 6.69 2.64
CA VAL A 136 -11.10 7.49 2.99
C VAL A 136 -11.36 8.55 1.91
N PHE A 137 -10.31 9.10 1.30
CA PHE A 137 -10.38 10.05 0.19
C PHE A 137 -10.80 9.43 -1.16
N GLN A 138 -10.42 8.20 -1.51
CA GLN A 138 -10.97 7.51 -2.70
C GLN A 138 -12.45 7.20 -2.54
N LEU A 139 -12.87 6.80 -1.34
CA LEU A 139 -14.28 6.56 -1.04
C LEU A 139 -15.07 7.87 -1.02
N VAL A 140 -14.51 8.94 -0.44
CA VAL A 140 -15.09 10.29 -0.50
C VAL A 140 -15.21 10.74 -1.95
N LYS A 141 -14.17 10.57 -2.77
CA LYS A 141 -14.19 10.89 -4.20
C LYS A 141 -15.31 10.13 -4.93
N ALA A 142 -15.36 8.82 -4.77
CA ALA A 142 -16.41 8.00 -5.38
C ALA A 142 -17.82 8.44 -4.91
N SER A 143 -17.96 8.84 -3.65
CA SER A 143 -19.23 9.35 -3.10
C SER A 143 -19.61 10.71 -3.69
N VAL A 144 -18.65 11.64 -3.81
CA VAL A 144 -18.86 12.95 -4.44
C VAL A 144 -19.27 12.79 -5.89
N ILE A 145 -18.60 11.93 -6.66
CA ILE A 145 -18.95 11.58 -8.04
C ILE A 145 -20.39 11.07 -8.14
N ILE A 146 -20.77 10.11 -7.31
CA ILE A 146 -22.13 9.54 -7.32
C ILE A 146 -23.17 10.63 -7.01
N ILE A 147 -22.92 11.46 -5.99
CA ILE A 147 -23.80 12.58 -5.62
C ILE A 147 -23.90 13.59 -6.78
N GLY A 148 -22.79 13.93 -7.41
CA GLY A 148 -22.73 14.82 -8.57
C GLY A 148 -23.56 14.32 -9.74
N ILE A 149 -23.48 13.04 -10.06
CA ILE A 149 -24.31 12.39 -11.09
C ILE A 149 -25.80 12.49 -10.74
N PHE A 150 -26.18 12.23 -9.49
CA PHE A 150 -27.57 12.39 -9.03
C PHE A 150 -28.06 13.84 -9.19
N ILE A 151 -27.25 14.83 -8.81
CA ILE A 151 -27.57 16.26 -8.97
C ILE A 151 -27.76 16.60 -10.45
N ARG A 152 -26.85 16.17 -11.34
CA ARG A 152 -26.90 16.40 -12.80
C ARG A 152 -28.15 15.78 -13.43
N ILE A 153 -28.58 14.58 -12.99
CA ILE A 153 -29.83 13.94 -13.42
C ILE A 153 -31.05 14.75 -12.99
N ILE A 154 -31.12 15.18 -11.72
CA ILE A 154 -32.25 15.98 -11.20
C ILE A 154 -32.37 17.30 -11.96
N VAL A 155 -31.27 18.01 -12.17
CA VAL A 155 -31.24 19.29 -12.93
C VAL A 155 -31.72 19.06 -14.37
N SER A 156 -31.29 17.98 -15.01
CA SER A 156 -31.73 17.62 -16.37
C SER A 156 -33.23 17.33 -16.45
N LEU A 157 -33.79 16.62 -15.47
CA LEU A 157 -35.22 16.34 -15.39
C LEU A 157 -36.05 17.61 -15.15
N VAL A 158 -35.59 18.51 -14.29
CA VAL A 158 -36.24 19.82 -14.04
C VAL A 158 -36.23 20.67 -15.31
N LYS A 159 -35.10 20.71 -16.04
CA LYS A 159 -35.00 21.40 -17.33
C LYS A 159 -35.94 20.78 -18.38
N TYR A 160 -36.07 19.45 -18.43
CA TYR A 160 -36.96 18.75 -19.37
C TYR A 160 -38.46 18.97 -19.10
N CYS A 161 -38.87 19.04 -17.84
CA CYS A 161 -40.25 19.32 -17.45
C CYS A 161 -40.69 20.77 -17.75
N ASN A 162 -39.75 21.68 -17.99
CA ASN A 162 -40.05 23.05 -18.36
C ASN A 162 -40.25 23.18 -19.88
N LYS A 163 -41.50 23.43 -20.31
CA LYS A 163 -41.94 23.35 -21.72
C LYS A 163 -41.20 24.29 -22.69
N GLU A 164 -40.50 25.31 -22.20
CA GLU A 164 -39.71 26.24 -23.02
C GLU A 164 -38.34 25.66 -23.45
N ALA A 165 -37.81 24.64 -22.75
CA ALA A 165 -36.50 24.04 -23.05
C ALA A 165 -36.52 23.03 -24.21
N ILE A 166 -37.70 22.55 -24.60
CA ILE A 166 -37.91 21.52 -25.64
C ILE A 166 -37.51 22.01 -27.05
N ARG A 167 -37.34 23.32 -27.26
CA ARG A 167 -37.02 23.90 -28.57
C ARG A 167 -35.52 23.83 -28.95
N SER A 168 -34.64 23.46 -28.03
CA SER A 168 -33.19 23.35 -28.29
C SER A 168 -32.79 21.93 -28.70
N HIS A 169 -33.10 21.56 -29.95
CA HIS A 169 -32.69 20.30 -30.57
C HIS A 169 -31.24 20.31 -31.12
N HIS A 170 -30.47 21.39 -30.93
CA HIS A 170 -29.22 21.61 -31.66
C HIS A 170 -27.98 20.86 -31.13
N HIS A 171 -28.04 20.20 -29.96
CA HIS A 171 -26.85 19.62 -29.30
C HIS A 171 -27.02 18.17 -28.82
N VAL A 172 -27.79 17.34 -29.54
CA VAL A 172 -28.01 15.92 -29.18
C VAL A 172 -26.70 15.13 -29.05
N LYS A 173 -25.70 15.43 -29.89
CA LYS A 173 -24.40 14.74 -29.87
C LYS A 173 -23.62 14.96 -28.56
N TYR A 174 -23.59 16.20 -28.06
CA TYR A 174 -22.93 16.52 -26.79
C TYR A 174 -23.65 15.87 -25.61
N LYS A 175 -24.99 15.88 -25.62
CA LYS A 175 -25.79 15.19 -24.59
C LYS A 175 -25.53 13.68 -24.54
N VAL A 176 -25.40 13.02 -25.70
CA VAL A 176 -25.04 11.60 -25.74
C VAL A 176 -23.62 11.37 -25.20
N CYS A 177 -22.66 12.25 -25.52
CA CYS A 177 -21.28 12.18 -25.03
C CYS A 177 -21.20 12.32 -23.51
N ILE A 178 -21.94 13.27 -22.93
CA ILE A 178 -22.04 13.51 -21.49
C ILE A 178 -22.70 12.31 -20.80
N MET A 179 -23.81 11.81 -21.33
CA MET A 179 -24.49 10.63 -20.79
C MET A 179 -23.59 9.39 -20.77
N LEU A 180 -22.83 9.16 -21.85
CA LEU A 180 -21.89 8.05 -21.90
C LEU A 180 -20.78 8.22 -20.85
N GLY A 181 -20.22 9.42 -20.74
CA GLY A 181 -19.20 9.72 -19.74
C GLY A 181 -19.70 9.48 -18.31
N MET A 182 -20.87 10.01 -17.96
CA MET A 182 -21.49 9.79 -16.64
C MET A 182 -21.79 8.31 -16.35
N ILE A 183 -22.15 7.51 -17.35
CA ILE A 183 -22.36 6.06 -17.17
C ILE A 183 -21.04 5.36 -16.84
N ILE A 184 -19.96 5.70 -17.55
CA ILE A 184 -18.62 5.15 -17.30
C ILE A 184 -18.15 5.56 -15.91
N GLU A 185 -18.29 6.83 -15.58
CA GLU A 185 -17.92 7.40 -14.29
C GLU A 185 -18.69 6.73 -13.13
N ALA A 186 -20.01 6.57 -13.27
CA ALA A 186 -20.85 5.85 -12.32
C ALA A 186 -20.39 4.40 -12.13
N ALA A 187 -20.14 3.69 -13.23
CA ALA A 187 -19.74 2.29 -13.19
C ALA A 187 -18.39 2.14 -12.47
N CYS A 188 -17.42 3.02 -12.76
CA CYS A 188 -16.12 3.01 -12.10
C CYS A 188 -16.22 3.42 -10.62
N ALA A 189 -17.00 4.45 -10.28
CA ALA A 189 -17.20 4.88 -8.89
C ALA A 189 -17.87 3.78 -8.04
N VAL A 190 -18.87 3.10 -8.60
CA VAL A 190 -19.50 1.93 -7.94
C VAL A 190 -18.48 0.79 -7.81
N ALA A 191 -17.67 0.52 -8.83
CA ALA A 191 -16.65 -0.51 -8.76
C ALA A 191 -15.60 -0.20 -7.67
N ILE A 192 -15.11 1.05 -7.59
CA ILE A 192 -14.21 1.50 -6.53
C ILE A 192 -14.87 1.31 -5.16
N PHE A 193 -16.13 1.72 -4.99
CA PHE A 193 -16.86 1.54 -3.74
C PHE A 193 -16.98 0.06 -3.34
N VAL A 194 -17.36 -0.82 -4.28
CA VAL A 194 -17.46 -2.26 -4.00
C VAL A 194 -16.09 -2.83 -3.65
N LEU A 195 -15.07 -2.58 -4.48
CA LEU A 195 -13.73 -3.16 -4.32
C LEU A 195 -13.04 -2.70 -3.03
N THR A 196 -13.28 -1.47 -2.59
CA THR A 196 -12.76 -0.93 -1.32
C THR A 196 -13.49 -1.47 -0.08
N GLN A 197 -14.73 -1.97 -0.24
CA GLN A 197 -15.54 -2.53 0.85
C GLN A 197 -15.53 -4.06 0.90
N THR A 198 -14.99 -4.72 -0.13
CA THR A 198 -14.82 -6.17 -0.17
C THR A 198 -13.39 -6.56 0.15
N GLU A 199 -13.22 -7.61 0.94
CA GLU A 199 -11.92 -8.25 1.19
C GLU A 199 -11.94 -9.68 0.66
N ARG A 200 -10.78 -10.14 0.20
CA ARG A 200 -10.57 -11.51 -0.27
C ARG A 200 -9.73 -12.25 0.76
N ASP A 201 -10.32 -13.27 1.37
CA ASP A 201 -9.60 -14.11 2.33
C ASP A 201 -8.50 -14.95 1.65
N GLY A 202 -7.63 -15.55 2.46
CA GLY A 202 -6.57 -16.44 1.96
C GLY A 202 -7.05 -17.71 1.24
N SER A 203 -8.35 -18.02 1.29
CA SER A 203 -8.99 -19.13 0.56
C SER A 203 -9.66 -18.68 -0.75
N GLY A 204 -9.62 -17.38 -1.04
CA GLY A 204 -10.19 -16.77 -2.23
C GLY A 204 -11.68 -16.40 -2.10
N THR A 205 -12.31 -16.60 -0.94
CA THR A 205 -13.69 -16.17 -0.71
C THR A 205 -13.76 -14.66 -0.47
N VAL A 206 -14.79 -14.04 -1.04
CA VAL A 206 -15.00 -12.60 -0.93
C VAL A 206 -16.00 -12.33 0.18
N SER A 207 -15.59 -11.54 1.16
CA SER A 207 -16.45 -11.08 2.25
C SER A 207 -16.57 -9.57 2.24
N PHE A 208 -17.76 -9.06 2.56
CA PHE A 208 -17.93 -7.63 2.81
C PHE A 208 -17.31 -7.27 4.15
N ARG A 209 -16.44 -6.27 4.14
CA ARG A 209 -15.95 -5.66 5.36
C ARG A 209 -17.05 -4.77 5.92
N VAL A 210 -17.65 -5.17 7.03
CA VAL A 210 -18.54 -4.29 7.78
C VAL A 210 -17.65 -3.47 8.71
N PRO A 211 -17.45 -2.16 8.48
CA PRO A 211 -16.60 -1.36 9.34
C PRO A 211 -17.17 -1.37 10.76
N THR A 212 -16.38 -1.80 11.75
CA THR A 212 -16.83 -1.75 13.15
C THR A 212 -16.66 -0.35 13.74
N THR A 213 -15.82 0.47 13.10
CA THR A 213 -15.64 1.90 13.39
C THR A 213 -15.56 2.73 12.09
N ILE A 214 -15.74 4.06 12.18
CA ILE A 214 -15.68 5.00 11.04
C ILE A 214 -14.29 5.00 10.36
N ILE A 215 -13.26 4.55 11.09
CA ILE A 215 -11.87 4.44 10.64
C ILE A 215 -11.36 3.09 11.15
N ASP A 216 -11.89 2.01 10.59
CA ASP A 216 -11.43 0.67 10.94
C ASP A 216 -10.24 0.31 10.06
N ASP A 217 -9.04 0.36 10.65
CA ASP A 217 -7.76 0.23 9.95
C ASP A 217 -7.17 -1.20 9.98
N GLN A 218 -7.90 -2.17 10.53
CA GLN A 218 -7.40 -3.56 10.64
C GLN A 218 -7.43 -4.29 9.28
N LEU A 219 -6.34 -4.21 8.53
CA LEU A 219 -6.10 -5.06 7.37
C LEU A 219 -5.93 -6.52 7.82
N ASP A 220 -6.44 -7.49 7.05
CA ASP A 220 -6.01 -8.88 7.17
C ASP A 220 -4.56 -9.03 6.66
N ASP A 221 -3.64 -8.65 7.54
CA ASP A 221 -2.21 -8.72 7.29
C ASP A 221 -1.67 -10.16 7.30
N GLN A 222 -2.47 -11.15 7.72
CA GLN A 222 -2.03 -12.55 7.78
C GLN A 222 -1.86 -13.15 6.38
N ARG A 223 -2.60 -12.67 5.38
CA ARG A 223 -2.36 -13.02 3.98
C ARG A 223 -0.92 -12.74 3.56
N TYR A 224 -0.35 -11.64 4.06
CA TYR A 224 1.00 -11.21 3.73
C TYR A 224 2.04 -11.77 4.68
N PHE A 225 1.82 -11.64 5.99
CA PHE A 225 2.80 -11.96 7.03
C PHE A 225 2.76 -13.42 7.51
N GLY A 226 1.73 -14.17 7.10
CA GLY A 226 1.60 -15.60 7.39
C GLY A 226 2.85 -16.38 6.99
N ASN A 227 3.51 -16.98 7.98
CA ASN A 227 4.75 -17.75 7.84
C ASN A 227 5.93 -17.01 7.20
N VAL A 228 5.88 -15.68 7.17
CA VAL A 228 7.01 -14.86 6.70
C VAL A 228 7.94 -14.56 7.87
N SER A 229 9.22 -14.81 7.63
CA SER A 229 10.27 -14.62 8.63
C SER A 229 11.42 -13.79 8.07
N ILE A 230 12.14 -13.15 8.97
CA ILE A 230 13.39 -12.46 8.69
C ILE A 230 14.52 -13.48 8.77
N PHE A 231 15.23 -13.66 7.68
CA PHE A 231 16.38 -14.54 7.57
C PHE A 231 17.66 -13.72 7.51
N ALA A 232 18.74 -14.29 8.06
CA ALA A 232 20.08 -13.74 7.95
C ALA A 232 21.01 -14.71 7.23
N SER A 233 21.87 -14.18 6.37
CA SER A 233 22.99 -14.90 5.78
C SER A 233 24.29 -14.15 6.03
N HIS A 234 25.38 -14.88 6.21
CA HIS A 234 26.73 -14.32 6.33
C HIS A 234 27.62 -15.00 5.29
N ALA A 235 28.16 -14.24 4.33
CA ALA A 235 28.91 -14.82 3.21
C ALA A 235 30.11 -15.64 3.70
N TYR A 236 30.90 -15.07 4.61
CA TYR A 236 32.07 -15.77 5.14
C TYR A 236 31.74 -16.99 6.00
N PHE A 237 30.69 -17.00 6.83
CA PHE A 237 30.47 -18.09 7.78
C PHE A 237 29.52 -19.19 7.28
N PHE A 238 28.54 -18.85 6.44
CA PHE A 238 27.51 -19.82 6.03
C PHE A 238 27.68 -20.29 4.60
N ASN A 239 28.37 -19.52 3.75
CA ASN A 239 28.43 -19.75 2.32
C ASN A 239 29.78 -20.29 1.83
N GLN A 240 30.67 -20.73 2.71
CA GLN A 240 31.94 -21.36 2.31
C GLN A 240 31.67 -22.63 1.48
N GLY A 241 32.38 -22.77 0.34
CA GLY A 241 32.11 -23.80 -0.66
C GLY A 241 32.26 -25.27 -0.20
N GLN A 242 32.76 -25.51 1.02
CA GLN A 242 32.89 -26.86 1.60
C GLN A 242 31.67 -27.29 2.44
N LEU A 243 30.84 -26.33 2.88
CA LEU A 243 29.64 -26.59 3.68
C LEU A 243 28.48 -27.22 2.89
N ASP A 244 28.55 -27.22 1.57
CA ASP A 244 27.58 -27.89 0.71
C ASP A 244 28.26 -28.23 -0.64
N PRO A 245 28.70 -29.49 -0.84
CA PRO A 245 29.37 -29.90 -2.08
C PRO A 245 28.43 -29.88 -3.31
N ASP A 246 27.11 -29.87 -3.10
CA ASP A 246 26.09 -29.75 -4.16
C ASP A 246 25.68 -28.29 -4.41
N LYS A 247 26.34 -27.33 -3.74
CA LYS A 247 26.03 -25.91 -3.86
C LYS A 247 26.25 -25.43 -5.29
N LYS A 248 25.17 -24.94 -5.88
CA LYS A 248 25.22 -24.15 -7.12
C LYS A 248 25.55 -22.71 -6.75
N ASP A 249 26.19 -21.98 -7.68
CA ASP A 249 26.57 -20.57 -7.50
C ASP A 249 25.40 -19.63 -7.16
N SER A 250 24.15 -20.08 -7.28
CA SER A 250 22.93 -19.31 -6.95
C SER A 250 22.30 -19.67 -5.60
N VAL A 251 22.84 -20.62 -4.85
CA VAL A 251 22.24 -21.11 -3.60
C VAL A 251 22.93 -20.46 -2.40
N VAL A 252 22.15 -19.93 -1.47
CA VAL A 252 22.62 -19.23 -0.26
C VAL A 252 22.09 -19.98 0.96
N ASN A 253 22.95 -20.11 1.98
CA ASN A 253 22.58 -20.65 3.28
C ASN A 253 22.10 -19.55 4.21
N TRP A 254 20.97 -19.80 4.87
CA TRP A 254 20.28 -18.86 5.73
C TRP A 254 19.95 -19.46 7.09
N ILE A 255 19.93 -18.58 8.08
CA ILE A 255 19.34 -18.85 9.39
C ILE A 255 18.08 -17.99 9.55
N ARG A 256 17.03 -18.55 10.15
CA ARG A 256 15.81 -17.81 10.47
C ARG A 256 16.01 -17.07 11.79
N LEU A 257 15.77 -15.77 11.86
CA LEU A 257 15.88 -15.02 13.12
C LEU A 257 14.54 -14.94 13.85
N THR A 258 13.49 -14.43 13.20
CA THR A 258 12.18 -14.24 13.81
C THR A 258 11.08 -14.16 12.75
N THR A 259 9.83 -14.40 13.13
CA THR A 259 8.67 -14.12 12.25
C THR A 259 8.31 -12.64 12.32
N ILE A 260 7.72 -12.11 11.25
CA ILE A 260 7.15 -10.74 11.27
C ILE A 260 6.09 -10.63 12.37
N ASN A 261 5.23 -11.63 12.52
CA ASN A 261 4.20 -11.66 13.55
C ASN A 261 4.77 -11.63 14.98
N LYS A 262 5.85 -12.38 15.27
CA LYS A 262 6.51 -12.36 16.59
C LYS A 262 7.04 -10.96 16.90
N LEU A 263 7.70 -10.31 15.95
CA LEU A 263 8.20 -8.93 16.10
C LEU A 263 7.06 -7.93 16.36
N ARG A 264 5.96 -8.02 15.62
CA ARG A 264 4.81 -7.13 15.81
C ARG A 264 4.14 -7.27 17.18
N SER A 265 4.12 -8.50 17.70
CA SER A 265 3.56 -8.82 19.02
C SER A 265 4.50 -8.58 20.19
N SER A 266 5.79 -8.27 19.94
CA SER A 266 6.78 -8.13 21.00
C SER A 266 6.59 -6.83 21.80
N PRO A 267 7.07 -6.76 23.05
CA PRO A 267 7.09 -5.53 23.82
C PRO A 267 7.83 -4.43 23.06
N ASN A 268 7.23 -3.24 23.01
CA ASN A 268 7.71 -2.08 22.24
C ASN A 268 7.88 -2.35 20.73
N LYS A 269 7.41 -3.49 20.19
CA LYS A 269 7.60 -3.90 18.80
C LYS A 269 9.06 -3.99 18.39
N GLU A 270 9.93 -4.31 19.35
CA GLU A 270 11.36 -4.47 19.16
C GLU A 270 11.80 -5.89 19.49
N LEU A 271 12.83 -6.38 18.79
CA LEU A 271 13.52 -7.63 19.11
C LEU A 271 15.02 -7.44 18.90
N ASN A 272 15.80 -8.02 19.80
CA ASN A 272 17.25 -7.92 19.79
C ASN A 272 17.87 -9.31 19.73
N PHE A 273 18.77 -9.50 18.79
CA PHE A 273 19.52 -10.74 18.59
C PHE A 273 21.02 -10.47 18.75
N ARG A 274 21.72 -11.46 19.28
CA ARG A 274 23.18 -11.53 19.23
C ARG A 274 23.54 -12.88 18.63
N ILE A 275 24.25 -12.84 17.51
CA ILE A 275 24.82 -14.01 16.87
C ILE A 275 26.32 -14.01 17.16
N GLN A 276 26.76 -15.05 17.83
CA GLN A 276 28.13 -15.23 18.26
C GLN A 276 28.80 -16.28 17.39
N PHE A 277 29.97 -15.97 16.83
CA PHE A 277 30.72 -16.81 15.92
C PHE A 277 32.16 -16.99 16.41
N GLU A 278 32.68 -18.20 16.33
CA GLU A 278 34.12 -18.47 16.48
C GLU A 278 34.49 -19.65 15.58
N GLN A 279 35.42 -19.42 14.66
CA GLN A 279 35.96 -20.49 13.82
C GLN A 279 37.27 -20.99 14.41
N ILE A 280 37.32 -22.27 14.76
CA ILE A 280 38.54 -22.96 15.21
C ILE A 280 38.81 -24.13 14.26
N ALA A 281 39.88 -24.02 13.48
CA ALA A 281 40.19 -24.96 12.40
C ALA A 281 38.98 -25.13 11.45
N ASN A 282 38.43 -26.35 11.36
CA ASN A 282 37.30 -26.69 10.51
C ASN A 282 35.95 -26.62 11.24
N ILE A 283 35.90 -26.17 12.50
CA ILE A 283 34.64 -26.07 13.26
C ILE A 283 34.28 -24.61 13.44
N LEU A 284 33.13 -24.21 12.92
CA LEU A 284 32.47 -22.95 13.23
C LEU A 284 31.52 -23.18 14.41
N LYS A 285 31.86 -22.61 15.56
CA LYS A 285 30.94 -22.51 16.70
C LYS A 285 30.02 -21.33 16.47
N MET A 286 28.72 -21.55 16.66
CA MET A 286 27.71 -20.52 16.51
C MET A 286 26.73 -20.57 17.69
N ALA A 287 26.42 -19.42 18.28
CA ALA A 287 25.38 -19.29 19.30
C ALA A 287 24.46 -18.12 18.98
N ILE A 288 23.15 -18.32 19.19
CA ILE A 288 22.14 -17.28 18.97
C ILE A 288 21.49 -16.95 20.31
N TRP A 289 21.53 -15.68 20.66
CA TRP A 289 20.97 -15.12 21.87
C TRP A 289 19.86 -14.13 21.50
N GLU A 290 18.81 -14.09 22.32
CA GLU A 290 17.68 -13.15 22.18
C GLU A 290 17.59 -12.31 23.46
N LYS A 291 17.39 -10.98 23.33
CA LYS A 291 17.18 -10.08 24.48
C LYS A 291 15.72 -9.66 24.53
N LEU A 292 15.03 -10.17 25.55
CA LEU A 292 13.69 -9.74 25.95
C LEU A 292 13.81 -8.74 27.12
N ALA A 293 13.99 -9.24 28.35
CA ALA A 293 14.41 -8.44 29.50
C ALA A 293 15.93 -8.53 29.74
N ALA A 294 16.50 -9.71 29.50
CA ALA A 294 17.92 -10.01 29.57
C ALA A 294 18.32 -10.91 28.39
N TRP A 295 19.61 -10.96 28.07
CA TRP A 295 20.15 -11.85 27.05
C TRP A 295 19.97 -13.32 27.46
N THR A 296 19.27 -14.08 26.64
CA THR A 296 19.01 -15.51 26.87
C THR A 296 19.57 -16.31 25.70
N LEU A 297 20.37 -17.34 25.99
CA LEU A 297 20.87 -18.26 24.97
C LEU A 297 19.70 -19.10 24.45
N VAL A 298 19.41 -18.99 23.16
CA VAL A 298 18.32 -19.73 22.53
C VAL A 298 18.84 -21.07 22.02
N VAL A 299 19.90 -21.04 21.21
CA VAL A 299 20.48 -22.24 20.56
C VAL A 299 21.98 -22.07 20.35
N CYS A 300 22.66 -23.22 20.24
CA CYS A 300 24.08 -23.29 19.97
C CYS A 300 24.41 -24.48 19.07
N TYR A 301 25.34 -24.27 18.14
CA TYR A 301 25.70 -25.23 17.11
C TYR A 301 27.21 -25.32 16.93
N ASN A 302 27.67 -26.52 16.59
CA ASN A 302 28.96 -26.74 15.94
C ASN A 302 28.70 -27.11 14.49
N VAL A 303 29.19 -26.28 13.59
CA VAL A 303 29.14 -26.51 12.16
C VAL A 303 30.52 -27.00 11.75
N ASP A 304 30.61 -28.25 11.33
CA ASP A 304 31.81 -28.72 10.65
C ASP A 304 31.81 -28.11 9.24
N ILE A 305 32.89 -27.46 8.86
CA ILE A 305 33.05 -26.79 7.57
C ILE A 305 33.55 -27.78 6.52
N SER A 306 34.23 -28.84 6.96
CA SER A 306 34.81 -29.86 6.07
C SER A 306 33.83 -30.95 5.65
N ILE A 307 32.78 -31.16 6.44
CA ILE A 307 31.63 -32.00 6.10
C ILE A 307 30.35 -31.21 6.39
N PRO A 308 29.28 -31.32 5.58
CA PRO A 308 28.06 -30.53 5.73
C PRO A 308 27.21 -30.99 6.93
N SER A 309 27.77 -30.92 8.14
CA SER A 309 27.19 -31.45 9.38
C SER A 309 27.07 -30.34 10.43
N ILE A 310 25.85 -30.14 10.91
CA ILE A 310 25.55 -29.21 12.01
C ILE A 310 25.11 -30.03 13.22
N GLN A 311 25.79 -29.84 14.35
CA GLN A 311 25.49 -30.53 15.59
C GLN A 311 24.96 -29.54 16.63
N ASN A 312 23.87 -29.90 17.30
CA ASN A 312 23.35 -29.13 18.43
C ASN A 312 24.27 -29.28 19.63
N VAL A 313 24.61 -28.15 20.25
CA VAL A 313 25.38 -28.08 21.48
C VAL A 313 24.44 -27.67 22.60
N THR A 314 24.54 -28.34 23.75
CA THR A 314 23.69 -28.02 24.90
C THR A 314 23.96 -26.60 25.39
N ASN A 315 22.90 -25.90 25.81
CA ASN A 315 23.02 -24.52 26.29
C ASN A 315 23.98 -24.38 27.48
N THR A 316 24.07 -25.41 28.34
CA THR A 316 25.01 -25.45 29.47
C THR A 316 26.47 -25.47 29.02
N THR A 317 26.81 -26.28 28.01
CA THR A 317 28.16 -26.33 27.46
C THR A 317 28.49 -25.04 26.71
N CYS A 318 27.56 -24.52 25.93
CA CYS A 318 27.77 -23.33 25.12
C CYS A 318 27.91 -22.04 25.94
N ALA A 319 27.21 -21.94 27.07
CA ALA A 319 27.33 -20.82 28.01
C ALA A 319 28.57 -20.90 28.92
N ALA A 320 29.37 -21.97 28.84
CA ALA A 320 30.59 -22.08 29.62
C ALA A 320 31.62 -21.02 29.17
N THR A 321 32.34 -20.44 30.13
CA THR A 321 33.26 -19.30 29.91
C THR A 321 34.43 -19.62 28.98
N ASN A 322 34.77 -20.88 28.81
CA ASN A 322 35.85 -21.37 27.96
C ASN A 322 35.36 -21.96 26.63
N TYR A 323 34.05 -21.93 26.38
CA TYR A 323 33.52 -22.48 25.14
C TYR A 323 33.87 -21.59 23.94
N PHE A 324 33.75 -20.27 24.10
CA PHE A 324 34.22 -19.28 23.13
C PHE A 324 35.46 -18.56 23.69
N ASN A 325 36.57 -18.49 22.94
CA ASN A 325 37.79 -17.82 23.39
C ASN A 325 37.91 -16.40 22.85
N ASP A 326 37.73 -16.21 21.54
CA ASP A 326 37.72 -14.88 20.91
C ASP A 326 36.58 -14.76 19.89
N PRO A 327 35.33 -14.67 20.38
CA PRO A 327 34.17 -14.68 19.51
C PRO A 327 33.93 -13.34 18.82
N VAL A 328 33.52 -13.39 17.56
CA VAL A 328 32.90 -12.26 16.86
C VAL A 328 31.41 -12.23 17.24
N ASN A 329 30.91 -11.09 17.71
CA ASN A 329 29.50 -10.94 18.07
C ASN A 329 28.81 -9.96 17.12
N ALA A 330 27.83 -10.43 16.37
CA ALA A 330 26.93 -9.59 15.60
C ALA A 330 25.68 -9.30 16.43
N PHE A 331 25.50 -8.05 16.83
CA PHE A 331 24.29 -7.56 17.48
C PHE A 331 23.34 -7.02 16.40
N ILE A 332 22.08 -7.40 16.46
CA ILE A 332 21.04 -7.03 15.50
C ILE A 332 19.82 -6.59 16.30
N LYS A 333 19.30 -5.40 16.02
CA LYS A 333 18.05 -4.90 16.58
C LYS A 333 17.04 -4.70 15.47
N PHE A 334 15.83 -5.19 15.68
CA PHE A 334 14.67 -4.94 14.83
C PHE A 334 13.66 -4.07 15.55
N ARG A 335 13.00 -3.19 14.80
CA ARG A 335 11.89 -2.37 15.26
C ARG A 335 10.82 -2.30 14.20
N TYR A 336 9.59 -2.66 14.54
CA TYR A 336 8.44 -2.51 13.67
C TYR A 336 7.75 -1.15 13.92
N GLU A 337 7.66 -0.35 12.87
CA GLU A 337 6.92 0.91 12.85
C GLU A 337 5.53 0.67 12.27
N GLU A 338 4.50 1.07 13.02
CA GLU A 338 3.12 0.94 12.58
C GLU A 338 2.72 1.95 11.50
N PRO A 339 1.70 1.63 10.69
CA PRO A 339 1.09 2.61 9.80
C PRO A 339 0.59 3.83 10.58
N SER A 340 0.80 5.02 10.01
CA SER A 340 0.19 6.26 10.46
C SER A 340 -1.31 6.29 10.18
N SER A 341 -2.10 6.95 11.04
CA SER A 341 -3.57 6.85 11.02
C SER A 341 -4.30 7.65 9.93
N MET A 342 -3.78 8.81 9.50
CA MET A 342 -4.49 9.69 8.55
C MET A 342 -3.91 9.67 7.14
N PHE A 343 -2.58 9.83 7.01
CA PHE A 343 -1.87 9.64 5.75
C PHE A 343 -0.96 8.45 5.92
N LYS A 344 -1.38 7.28 5.46
CA LYS A 344 -0.64 6.03 5.63
C LYS A 344 0.61 6.05 4.77
N LYS A 345 1.72 6.51 5.35
CA LYS A 345 3.02 6.51 4.67
C LYS A 345 3.46 5.07 4.38
N ASN A 346 3.31 4.18 5.35
CA ASN A 346 3.67 2.77 5.23
C ASN A 346 2.43 1.94 5.58
N VAL A 347 1.67 1.45 4.60
CA VAL A 347 0.30 0.94 4.86
C VAL A 347 0.26 -0.33 5.71
N LEU A 348 1.26 -1.20 5.59
CA LEU A 348 1.46 -2.38 6.44
C LEU A 348 2.63 -2.20 7.43
N GLY A 349 3.02 -0.95 7.69
CA GLY A 349 4.18 -0.63 8.50
C GLY A 349 5.51 -0.87 7.78
N GLU A 350 6.59 -0.74 8.55
CA GLU A 350 7.97 -0.97 8.12
C GLU A 350 8.78 -1.64 9.23
N ILE A 351 9.77 -2.45 8.88
CA ILE A 351 10.72 -3.03 9.83
C ILE A 351 12.09 -2.40 9.60
N TYR A 352 12.56 -1.68 10.60
CA TYR A 352 13.93 -1.17 10.62
C TYR A 352 14.86 -2.15 11.33
N ALA A 353 16.10 -2.19 10.86
CA ALA A 353 17.17 -2.96 11.45
C ALA A 353 18.38 -2.07 11.73
N ASN A 354 19.07 -2.31 12.84
CA ASN A 354 20.43 -1.81 13.05
C ASN A 354 21.30 -2.98 13.45
N MET A 355 22.58 -2.90 13.09
CA MET A 355 23.54 -3.95 13.32
C MET A 355 24.88 -3.35 13.77
N LYS A 356 25.51 -4.01 14.74
CA LYS A 356 26.87 -3.70 15.18
C LYS A 356 27.67 -4.98 15.36
N LEU A 357 28.94 -4.94 15.00
CA LEU A 357 29.88 -6.03 15.25
C LEU A 357 30.73 -5.67 16.46
N ASN A 358 30.92 -6.63 17.35
CA ASN A 358 31.92 -6.58 18.39
C ASN A 358 32.97 -7.65 18.12
N GLN A 359 34.17 -7.20 17.77
CA GLN A 359 35.35 -8.04 17.59
C GLN A 359 36.46 -7.50 18.48
N SER A 360 37.03 -8.37 19.32
CA SER A 360 38.11 -8.02 20.24
C SER A 360 37.81 -6.78 21.12
N GLY A 361 36.54 -6.62 21.52
CA GLY A 361 36.07 -5.53 22.39
C GLY A 361 35.75 -4.21 21.66
N GLN A 362 35.95 -4.12 20.34
CA GLN A 362 35.58 -2.94 19.56
C GLN A 362 34.19 -3.11 18.94
N CYS A 363 33.27 -2.23 19.33
CA CYS A 363 31.91 -2.17 18.78
C CYS A 363 31.88 -1.25 17.56
N THR A 364 31.80 -1.82 16.36
CA THR A 364 31.77 -1.08 15.10
C THR A 364 30.39 -1.18 14.44
N PRO A 365 29.89 -0.10 13.81
CA PRO A 365 28.64 -0.14 13.09
C PRO A 365 28.75 -1.00 11.84
N TYR A 366 27.67 -1.72 11.53
CA TYR A 366 27.56 -2.44 10.28
C TYR A 366 27.02 -1.51 9.18
N SER A 367 27.89 -1.03 8.30
CA SER A 367 27.50 -0.11 7.23
C SER A 367 27.16 -0.82 5.92
N ASP A 368 27.71 -2.01 5.67
CA ASP A 368 27.57 -2.71 4.38
C ASP A 368 26.42 -3.73 4.38
N TYR A 369 25.27 -3.32 4.90
CA TYR A 369 24.04 -4.11 4.87
C TYR A 369 23.47 -4.18 3.45
N ARG A 370 22.97 -5.35 3.07
CA ARG A 370 22.25 -5.59 1.82
C ARG A 370 21.01 -6.42 2.07
N SER A 371 20.01 -6.29 1.20
CA SER A 371 18.71 -6.95 1.35
C SER A 371 18.32 -7.82 0.16
N THR A 372 19.16 -7.94 -0.87
CA THR A 372 18.87 -8.76 -2.07
C THR A 372 19.68 -10.05 -2.09
N ILE A 373 19.17 -11.08 -2.78
CA ILE A 373 19.83 -12.39 -2.90
C ILE A 373 21.10 -12.27 -3.73
N GLU A 374 21.08 -11.49 -4.83
CA GLU A 374 22.23 -11.29 -5.69
C GLU A 374 23.41 -10.68 -4.94
N GLU A 375 23.13 -9.85 -3.94
CA GLU A 375 24.15 -9.25 -3.08
C GLU A 375 24.68 -10.24 -2.05
N SER A 376 23.84 -11.16 -1.52
CA SER A 376 24.30 -12.26 -0.66
C SER A 376 25.30 -13.21 -1.32
N LEU A 377 25.31 -13.25 -2.65
CA LEU A 377 26.21 -14.08 -3.45
C LEU A 377 27.58 -13.42 -3.69
N ARG A 378 27.76 -12.15 -3.30
CA ARG A 378 29.04 -11.45 -3.45
C ARG A 378 29.91 -11.69 -2.21
N ASP A 379 31.14 -12.17 -2.41
CA ASP A 379 32.12 -12.50 -1.35
C ASP A 379 32.48 -11.32 -0.41
N GLN A 380 32.10 -10.09 -0.75
CA GLN A 380 32.40 -8.89 0.01
C GLN A 380 31.28 -8.47 0.98
N VAL A 381 30.11 -9.12 0.93
CA VAL A 381 28.96 -8.74 1.78
C VAL A 381 29.00 -9.54 3.07
N ASN A 382 29.26 -8.86 4.18
CA ASN A 382 29.42 -9.53 5.45
C ASN A 382 28.07 -10.13 5.95
N MET A 383 26.91 -9.47 5.78
CA MET A 383 25.60 -9.95 6.26
C MET A 383 24.45 -9.39 5.43
N THR A 384 23.53 -10.28 5.05
CA THR A 384 22.29 -9.93 4.35
C THR A 384 21.11 -10.32 5.22
N LEU A 385 20.08 -9.46 5.26
CA LEU A 385 18.78 -9.81 5.83
C LEU A 385 17.73 -9.79 4.73
N HIS A 386 16.87 -10.81 4.70
CA HIS A 386 15.86 -10.96 3.66
C HIS A 386 14.60 -11.61 4.23
N TYR A 387 13.44 -11.32 3.64
CA TYR A 387 12.18 -11.94 4.03
C TYR A 387 11.91 -13.16 3.16
N TYR A 388 11.58 -14.27 3.81
CA TYR A 388 11.09 -15.45 3.09
C TYR A 388 9.86 -16.01 3.76
N ARG A 389 8.96 -16.59 2.95
CA ARG A 389 7.88 -17.44 3.45
C ARG A 389 8.42 -18.86 3.64
N THR A 390 8.40 -19.35 4.88
CA THR A 390 8.82 -20.72 5.20
C THR A 390 7.74 -21.72 4.79
N VAL A 391 8.15 -22.87 4.26
CA VAL A 391 7.22 -23.97 3.95
C VAL A 391 6.63 -24.54 5.25
N LEU A 392 5.32 -24.82 5.26
CA LEU A 392 4.57 -25.26 6.45
C LEU A 392 5.18 -26.48 7.16
N SER A 393 5.67 -27.46 6.39
CA SER A 393 6.28 -28.69 6.92
C SER A 393 7.61 -28.46 7.63
N LEU A 394 8.22 -27.29 7.43
CA LEU A 394 9.49 -26.88 8.02
C LEU A 394 9.32 -25.75 9.01
N LEU A 395 8.08 -25.39 9.37
CA LEU A 395 7.82 -24.39 10.39
C LEU A 395 8.47 -24.85 11.70
N PRO A 396 9.54 -24.16 12.16
CA PRO A 396 10.15 -24.48 13.42
C PRO A 396 9.21 -24.03 14.56
N THR A 397 9.38 -24.64 15.73
CA THR A 397 9.04 -23.94 16.99
C THR A 397 9.86 -22.65 17.02
N ASP A 398 9.33 -21.54 17.57
CA ASP A 398 9.97 -20.21 17.55
C ASP A 398 11.39 -20.11 18.17
N THR A 399 11.94 -21.23 18.62
CA THR A 399 13.28 -21.42 19.18
C THR A 399 14.31 -21.95 18.17
N ASN A 400 13.90 -22.53 17.05
CA ASN A 400 14.84 -23.15 16.11
C ASN A 400 15.15 -22.20 14.95
N HIS A 401 16.41 -21.76 14.91
CA HIS A 401 16.94 -20.84 13.90
C HIS A 401 17.51 -21.56 12.65
N ILE A 402 17.60 -22.89 12.69
CA ILE A 402 18.10 -23.77 11.63
C ILE A 402 17.00 -24.79 11.28
N LYS A 403 17.00 -25.29 10.04
CA LYS A 403 16.02 -26.28 9.57
C LYS A 403 16.24 -27.61 10.28
N HIS A 404 15.16 -28.18 10.82
CA HIS A 404 15.18 -29.49 11.44
C HIS A 404 14.05 -30.35 10.86
N ASN A 405 14.40 -31.45 10.21
CA ASN A 405 13.44 -32.34 9.55
C ASN A 405 13.30 -33.65 10.33
N GLY A 406 12.74 -33.59 11.54
CA GLY A 406 12.55 -34.75 12.40
C GLY A 406 13.87 -35.36 12.87
N THR A 407 14.18 -36.58 12.44
CA THR A 407 15.38 -37.35 12.86
C THR A 407 16.64 -37.01 12.07
N GLN A 408 16.54 -36.15 11.04
CA GLN A 408 17.70 -35.73 10.26
C GLN A 408 18.50 -34.65 10.97
N ASP A 409 19.82 -34.66 10.71
CA ASP A 409 20.73 -33.65 11.22
C ASP A 409 20.27 -32.24 10.83
N PRO A 410 20.43 -31.23 11.72
CA PRO A 410 20.13 -29.84 11.41
C PRO A 410 20.84 -29.38 10.15
N THR A 411 20.16 -28.57 9.33
CA THR A 411 20.72 -28.01 8.08
C THR A 411 20.29 -26.56 7.91
N PHE A 412 21.08 -25.75 7.22
CA PHE A 412 20.66 -24.37 6.91
C PHE A 412 19.40 -24.36 6.03
N PHE A 413 18.65 -23.27 6.11
CA PHE A 413 17.62 -23.00 5.12
C PHE A 413 18.30 -22.57 3.83
N ARG A 414 17.86 -23.11 2.69
CA ARG A 414 18.35 -22.73 1.37
C ARG A 414 17.27 -22.00 0.59
N ASN A 415 17.63 -21.05 -0.28
CA ASN A 415 16.71 -20.35 -1.18
C ASN A 415 16.18 -21.26 -2.30
N LEU A 416 15.63 -22.41 -1.91
CA LEU A 416 15.02 -23.42 -2.74
C LEU A 416 13.55 -23.54 -2.33
N LYS A 417 12.65 -23.72 -3.31
CA LYS A 417 11.20 -23.83 -3.07
C LYS A 417 10.82 -24.95 -2.08
N SER A 418 11.68 -25.95 -1.87
CA SER A 418 11.49 -26.99 -0.85
C SER A 418 11.59 -26.48 0.59
N ASP A 419 12.37 -25.42 0.80
CA ASP A 419 12.70 -24.88 2.11
C ASP A 419 11.91 -23.59 2.38
N MET A 420 11.95 -22.67 1.42
CA MET A 420 11.33 -21.36 1.51
C MET A 420 11.07 -20.74 0.14
N THR A 421 10.15 -19.79 0.08
CA THR A 421 9.82 -19.03 -1.13
C THR A 421 10.06 -17.55 -0.88
N ASP A 422 10.70 -16.89 -1.84
CA ASP A 422 10.96 -15.44 -1.81
C ASP A 422 9.64 -14.68 -1.72
N VAL A 423 9.61 -13.63 -0.89
CA VAL A 423 8.40 -12.82 -0.71
C VAL A 423 8.00 -12.08 -1.99
N SER A 424 8.93 -11.77 -2.90
CA SER A 424 8.63 -11.17 -4.21
C SER A 424 7.79 -12.09 -5.11
N GLU A 425 7.91 -13.41 -4.96
CA GLU A 425 7.07 -14.37 -5.70
C GLU A 425 5.67 -14.48 -5.08
N VAL A 426 5.57 -14.28 -3.75
CA VAL A 426 4.40 -14.66 -2.95
C VAL A 426 3.51 -13.46 -2.59
N TRP A 427 4.09 -12.30 -2.35
CA TRP A 427 3.35 -11.08 -2.11
C TRP A 427 2.82 -10.55 -3.43
N ARG A 428 1.54 -10.85 -3.65
CA ARG A 428 0.73 -10.32 -4.73
C ARG A 428 -0.37 -9.45 -4.13
N THR A 429 -0.41 -8.21 -4.57
CA THR A 429 -1.28 -7.18 -4.01
C THR A 429 -2.44 -6.88 -4.95
N GLY A 430 -3.56 -6.45 -4.37
CA GLY A 430 -4.70 -6.04 -5.18
C GLY A 430 -5.50 -7.22 -5.77
N TRP A 431 -6.68 -6.88 -6.26
CA TRP A 431 -7.57 -7.78 -7.00
C TRP A 431 -6.95 -8.33 -8.30
N MET A 432 -5.98 -7.61 -8.87
CA MET A 432 -5.24 -8.03 -10.07
C MET A 432 -3.97 -8.84 -9.76
N GLU A 433 -3.68 -9.14 -8.49
CA GLU A 433 -2.46 -9.87 -8.09
C GLU A 433 -1.18 -9.20 -8.61
N CYS A 434 -1.14 -7.87 -8.54
CA CYS A 434 0.00 -7.06 -8.97
C CYS A 434 1.24 -7.39 -8.12
N GLU A 435 2.42 -7.15 -8.68
CA GLU A 435 3.68 -7.41 -7.98
C GLU A 435 3.82 -6.48 -6.77
N ALA A 436 4.24 -7.02 -5.63
CA ALA A 436 4.55 -6.22 -4.46
C ALA A 436 5.74 -5.28 -4.74
N THR A 437 5.59 -4.01 -4.36
CA THR A 437 6.60 -2.96 -4.59
C THR A 437 7.35 -2.56 -3.32
N GLY A 438 7.08 -3.22 -2.19
CA GLY A 438 7.70 -2.96 -0.89
C GLY A 438 9.16 -3.45 -0.77
N HIS A 439 9.67 -3.43 0.46
CA HIS A 439 11.00 -3.92 0.79
C HIS A 439 11.01 -5.45 0.96
N VAL A 440 11.98 -6.12 0.31
CA VAL A 440 12.19 -7.57 0.43
C VAL A 440 13.03 -7.96 1.66
N GLY A 441 13.40 -7.00 2.50
CA GLY A 441 14.12 -7.19 3.76
C GLY A 441 14.05 -5.92 4.61
N PRO A 442 14.50 -5.97 5.88
CA PRO A 442 14.48 -4.82 6.77
C PRO A 442 15.22 -3.59 6.23
N VAL A 443 14.82 -2.39 6.62
CA VAL A 443 15.50 -1.14 6.24
C VAL A 443 16.58 -0.80 7.27
N LEU A 444 17.81 -0.52 6.84
CA LEU A 444 18.88 -0.15 7.76
C LEU A 444 18.62 1.24 8.37
N ASP A 445 18.56 1.32 9.70
CA ASP A 445 18.47 2.56 10.48
C ASP A 445 19.67 2.63 11.44
N GLN A 446 20.74 3.32 11.01
CA GLN A 446 21.94 3.48 11.82
C GLN A 446 21.72 4.38 13.06
N GLY A 447 20.66 5.19 13.05
CA GLY A 447 20.29 6.07 14.17
C GLY A 447 19.61 5.33 15.32
N MET A 448 19.10 4.12 15.07
CA MET A 448 18.47 3.29 16.10
C MET A 448 19.50 2.85 17.16
N GLU A 449 19.22 3.09 18.43
CA GLU A 449 20.14 2.72 19.51
C GLU A 449 20.35 1.20 19.58
N LEU A 450 21.62 0.80 19.53
CA LEU A 450 22.08 -0.57 19.65
C LEU A 450 23.39 -0.60 20.44
N ASP A 451 23.41 -1.31 21.56
CA ASP A 451 24.60 -1.49 22.38
C ASP A 451 25.24 -2.86 22.11
N CYS A 452 26.57 -2.92 22.10
CA CYS A 452 27.33 -4.17 22.00
C CYS A 452 27.59 -4.82 23.37
N SER A 453 26.90 -4.38 24.42
CA SER A 453 27.04 -4.91 25.77
C SER A 453 26.09 -6.09 26.06
N MET A 454 26.56 -6.97 26.94
CA MET A 454 25.77 -8.10 27.46
C MET A 454 24.94 -7.73 28.69
N THR A 455 24.95 -6.46 29.08
CA THR A 455 24.27 -5.94 30.27
C THR A 455 22.86 -5.43 29.98
#